data_AF-A0A0R3RH92-F1
#
_entry.id   AF-A0A0R3RH92-F1
#
_cell.length_a   1.000
_cell.length_b   1.000
_cell.length_c   1.000
_cell.angle_alpha   90.00
_cell.angle_beta   90.00
_cell.angle_gamma   90.00
#
_symmetry.space_group_name_H-M   'P 1'
#
loop_
_entity.id
_entity.type
_entity.pdbx_description
1 polymer ?
#
loop_
_entity_poly.entity_id
_entity_poly.type
_entity_poly.pdbx_seq_one_letter_code
_entity_poly.pdbx_strand_id
1 'polypeptide(L)'
;MTQQNQATINLFITFYVLLFTVLMAATDAYIFGNGKFGTVDYIRFRRPDDIWEPPFRTVLCNNYPIRIQADADPEEVCRSFMNQMKQINYDQ
;
A
#
# COMPACT_ATOMS: atom_id res chain seq x y z
N MET A 1 13.71 53.74 -10.80
CA MET A 1 12.99 53.09 -11.91
C MET A 1 12.84 51.63 -11.56
N THR A 2 11.61 51.20 -11.28
CA THR A 2 11.28 49.82 -10.90
C THR A 2 11.28 48.94 -12.17
N GLN A 3 12.25 48.05 -12.27
CA GLN A 3 12.34 47.06 -13.34
C GLN A 3 11.27 45.99 -13.08
N GLN A 4 10.12 46.10 -13.77
CA GLN A 4 9.13 45.03 -13.80
C GLN A 4 9.69 43.89 -14.64
N ASN A 5 10.10 42.80 -13.97
CA ASN A 5 10.40 41.54 -14.62
C ASN A 5 9.08 40.94 -15.15
N GLN A 6 8.78 41.18 -16.43
CA GLN A 6 7.73 40.45 -17.12
C GLN A 6 8.18 39.01 -17.35
N ALA A 7 7.73 38.09 -16.50
CA ALA A 7 7.84 36.66 -16.78
C ALA A 7 6.90 36.31 -17.94
N THR A 8 7.47 36.12 -19.13
CA THR A 8 6.72 35.62 -20.29
C THR A 8 6.49 34.12 -20.08
N ILE A 9 5.28 33.76 -19.66
CA ILE A 9 4.90 32.36 -19.45
C ILE A 9 4.75 31.70 -20.83
N ASN A 10 5.66 30.80 -21.16
CA ASN A 10 5.55 29.99 -22.38
C ASN A 10 4.47 28.92 -22.18
N LEU A 11 3.28 29.20 -22.72
CA LEU A 11 2.06 28.42 -22.51
C LEU A 11 2.23 26.93 -22.86
N PHE A 12 3.02 26.63 -23.90
CA PHE A 12 3.34 25.26 -24.30
C PHE A 12 4.18 24.54 -23.25
N ILE A 13 5.25 25.18 -22.77
CA ILE A 13 6.13 24.59 -21.76
C ILE A 13 5.35 24.35 -20.46
N THR A 14 4.54 25.32 -20.03
CA THR A 14 3.71 25.16 -18.83
C THR A 14 2.68 24.04 -18.96
N PHE A 15 2.11 23.84 -20.15
CA PHE A 15 1.18 22.74 -20.40
C PHE A 15 1.85 21.37 -20.25
N TYR A 16 3.04 21.19 -20.85
CA TYR A 16 3.80 19.94 -20.71
C TYR A 16 4.24 19.67 -19.27
N VAL A 17 4.68 20.70 -18.55
CA VAL A 17 5.06 20.58 -17.13
C VAL A 17 3.85 20.17 -16.29
N LEU A 18 2.70 20.82 -16.47
CA LEU A 18 1.47 20.45 -15.74
C LEU A 18 1.05 19.02 -16.06
N LEU A 19 1.03 18.63 -17.34
CA LEU A 19 0.69 17.28 -17.76
C LEU A 19 1.61 16.23 -17.14
N PHE A 20 2.92 16.49 -17.12
CA PHE A 20 3.91 15.63 -16.48
C PHE A 20 3.67 15.49 -14.98
N THR A 21 3.39 16.60 -14.27
CA THR A 21 3.10 16.55 -12.83
C THR A 21 1.82 15.75 -12.52
N VAL A 22 0.78 15.88 -13.34
CA VAL A 22 -0.45 15.10 -13.20
C VAL A 22 -0.19 13.62 -13.47
N LEU A 23 0.60 13.29 -14.49
CA LEU A 23 0.97 11.90 -14.78
C LEU A 23 1.76 11.27 -13.62
N MET A 24 2.75 11.99 -13.08
CA MET A 24 3.54 11.55 -11.93
C MET A 24 2.66 11.29 -10.71
N ALA A 25 1.77 12.22 -10.35
CA ALA A 25 0.86 12.07 -9.23
C ALA A 25 -0.14 10.91 -9.43
N ALA A 26 -0.68 10.74 -10.64
CA ALA A 26 -1.58 9.63 -10.95
C ALA A 26 -0.85 8.28 -10.91
N THR A 27 0.40 8.23 -11.36
CA THR A 27 1.22 7.00 -11.34
C THR A 27 1.60 6.63 -9.91
N ASP A 28 2.02 7.60 -9.10
CA ASP A 28 2.30 7.40 -7.67
C ASP A 28 1.05 6.94 -6.91
N ALA A 29 -0.10 7.60 -7.12
CA ALA A 29 -1.37 7.17 -6.54
C ALA A 29 -1.84 5.80 -7.06
N TYR A 30 -1.52 5.42 -8.30
CA TYR A 30 -1.88 4.10 -8.83
C TYR A 30 -0.97 2.99 -8.30
N ILE A 31 0.34 3.25 -8.20
CA ILE A 31 1.34 2.27 -7.72
C ILE A 31 1.30 2.13 -6.20
N PHE A 32 1.20 3.24 -5.47
CA PHE A 32 1.27 3.28 -4.01
C PHE A 32 -0.09 3.50 -3.34
N GLY A 33 -1.01 4.23 -3.97
CA GLY A 33 -2.33 4.56 -3.39
C GLY A 33 -3.41 3.49 -3.65
N ASN A 34 -3.37 2.81 -4.79
CA ASN A 34 -4.24 1.69 -5.09
C ASN A 34 -3.52 0.38 -4.75
N GLY A 35 -3.61 -0.02 -3.48
CA GLY A 35 -3.32 -1.37 -2.98
C GLY A 35 -4.21 -2.45 -3.63
N LYS A 36 -4.14 -2.56 -4.96
CA LYS A 36 -4.81 -3.56 -5.79
C LYS A 36 -3.98 -4.83 -5.93
N PHE A 37 -2.74 -4.81 -5.46
CA PHE A 37 -2.07 -5.97 -4.89
C PHE A 37 -2.29 -5.89 -3.38
N GLY A 38 -3.07 -6.82 -2.83
CA GLY A 38 -3.62 -6.78 -1.46
C GLY A 38 -2.59 -6.91 -0.34
N THR A 39 -1.64 -5.99 -0.27
CA THR A 39 -0.60 -5.95 0.74
C THR A 39 -0.37 -4.50 1.09
N VAL A 40 -1.23 -3.96 1.95
CA VAL A 40 -0.76 -2.94 2.90
C VAL A 40 0.19 -3.70 3.83
N ASP A 41 1.39 -3.99 3.35
CA ASP A 41 2.47 -4.59 4.12
C ASP A 41 2.90 -3.50 5.10
N TYR A 42 2.24 -3.46 6.25
CA TYR A 42 2.71 -2.70 7.39
C TYR A 42 4.05 -3.32 7.80
N ILE A 43 5.15 -2.79 7.26
CA ILE A 43 6.52 -3.18 7.64
C ILE A 43 6.67 -2.80 9.12
N ARG A 44 6.44 -3.76 10.01
CA ARG A 44 6.74 -3.59 11.43
C ARG A 44 8.20 -3.97 11.61
N PHE A 45 9.02 -3.05 12.08
CA PHE A 45 10.40 -3.33 12.47
C PHE A 45 10.41 -4.47 13.50
N ARG A 46 11.18 -5.53 13.24
CA ARG A 46 11.32 -6.64 14.18
C ARG A 46 11.95 -6.14 15.48
N ARG A 47 11.51 -6.69 16.61
CA ARG A 47 12.26 -6.50 17.86
C ARG A 47 13.56 -7.32 17.76
N PRO A 48 14.62 -6.90 18.47
CA PRO A 48 15.89 -7.63 18.49
C PRO A 48 15.73 -9.10 18.93
N ASP A 49 14.74 -9.40 19.76
CA ASP A 49 14.45 -10.74 20.25
C ASP A 49 13.83 -11.66 19.17
N ASP A 50 13.20 -11.06 18.14
CA ASP A 50 12.46 -11.76 17.09
C ASP A 50 13.33 -12.02 15.83
N ILE A 51 14.65 -11.82 15.92
CA ILE A 51 15.58 -12.00 14.77
C ILE A 51 15.57 -13.47 14.27
N TRP A 52 15.38 -14.42 15.19
CA TRP A 52 15.35 -15.84 14.87
C TRP A 52 13.99 -16.35 14.40
N GLU A 53 12.93 -15.55 14.55
CA GLU A 53 11.61 -15.92 14.03
C GLU A 53 11.57 -15.79 12.50
N PRO A 54 10.77 -16.61 11.79
CA PRO A 54 10.54 -16.41 10.36
C PRO A 54 9.94 -15.02 10.12
N PRO A 55 10.24 -14.37 8.98
CA PRO A 55 9.63 -13.09 8.66
C PRO A 55 8.12 -13.24 8.60
N PHE A 56 7.39 -12.29 9.18
CA PHE A 56 5.95 -12.26 9.17
C PHE A 56 5.45 -10.89 8.71
N ARG A 57 4.27 -10.89 8.10
CA ARG A 57 3.52 -9.69 7.73
C ARG A 57 2.13 -9.76 8.32
N THR A 58 1.55 -8.60 8.56
CA THR A 58 0.15 -8.50 8.98
C THR A 58 -0.70 -8.19 7.76
N VAL A 59 -1.66 -9.05 7.46
CA VAL A 59 -2.63 -8.84 6.38
C VAL A 59 -4.03 -8.71 6.96
N LEU A 60 -4.88 -7.93 6.29
CA LEU A 60 -6.28 -7.77 6.66
C LEU A 60 -7.14 -8.83 5.95
N CYS A 61 -7.72 -9.72 6.74
CA CYS A 61 -8.69 -10.71 6.30
C CYS A 61 -10.11 -10.22 6.60
N ASN A 62 -10.78 -9.68 5.60
CA ASN A 62 -11.99 -8.88 5.78
C ASN A 62 -11.71 -7.73 6.79
N ASN A 63 -12.18 -7.89 8.03
CA ASN A 63 -11.99 -6.92 9.12
C ASN A 63 -11.07 -7.44 10.23
N TYR A 64 -10.44 -8.60 10.04
CA TYR A 64 -9.56 -9.22 11.04
C TYR A 64 -8.09 -9.09 10.62
N PRO A 65 -7.25 -8.37 11.37
CA PRO A 65 -5.81 -8.37 11.13
C PRO A 65 -5.23 -9.72 11.58
N ILE A 66 -4.59 -10.44 10.65
CA ILE A 66 -3.92 -11.72 10.93
C ILE A 66 -2.42 -11.63 10.62
N ARG A 67 -1.61 -12.34 11.41
CA ARG A 67 -0.16 -12.48 11.16
C ARG A 67 0.07 -13.72 10.31
N ILE A 68 0.76 -13.56 9.18
CA ILE A 68 1.13 -14.65 8.29
C ILE A 68 2.64 -14.61 8.03
N GLN A 69 3.23 -15.75 7.67
CA GLN A 69 4.63 -15.77 7.24
C GLN A 69 4.79 -14.92 5.96
N ALA A 70 5.94 -14.27 5.80
CA ALA A 70 6.16 -13.31 4.71
C ALA A 70 6.13 -13.96 3.33
N ASP A 71 6.46 -15.25 3.23
CA ASP A 71 6.40 -16.07 2.03
C ASP A 71 5.05 -16.77 1.83
N ALA A 72 4.13 -16.70 2.81
CA ALA A 72 2.83 -17.34 2.70
C ALA A 72 1.91 -16.56 1.75
N ASP A 73 1.12 -17.32 0.97
CA ASP A 73 0.04 -16.78 0.14
C ASP A 73 -1.05 -16.20 1.05
N PRO A 74 -1.29 -14.87 1.01
CA PRO A 74 -2.24 -14.24 1.88
C PRO A 74 -3.67 -14.71 1.60
N GLU A 75 -4.01 -15.03 0.35
CA GLU A 75 -5.38 -15.43 0.01
C GLU A 75 -5.72 -16.82 0.53
N GLU A 76 -4.78 -17.76 0.43
CA GLU A 76 -4.95 -19.13 0.95
C GLU A 76 -5.08 -19.13 2.47
N VAL A 77 -4.17 -18.42 3.16
CA VAL A 77 -4.21 -18.32 4.62
C VAL A 77 -5.48 -17.63 5.09
N CYS A 78 -5.91 -16.58 4.39
CA CYS A 78 -7.13 -15.86 4.71
C CYS A 78 -8.38 -16.73 4.56
N ARG A 79 -8.45 -17.52 3.49
CA ARG A 79 -9.54 -18.46 3.22
C ARG A 79 -9.62 -19.53 4.31
N SER A 80 -8.47 -20.10 4.68
CA SER A 80 -8.37 -21.08 5.77
C SER A 80 -8.84 -20.49 7.10
N PHE A 81 -8.34 -19.31 7.46
CA PHE A 81 -8.71 -18.59 8.67
C PHE A 81 -10.22 -18.32 8.75
N MET A 82 -10.82 -17.81 7.67
CA MET A 82 -12.26 -17.54 7.64
C MET A 82 -13.11 -18.82 7.73
N ASN A 83 -12.65 -19.93 7.16
CA ASN A 83 -13.35 -21.21 7.26
C ASN A 83 -13.33 -21.75 8.69
N GLN A 84 -12.19 -21.63 9.39
CA GLN A 84 -12.10 -22.00 10.81
C GLN A 84 -12.99 -21.10 11.68
N MET A 85 -12.99 -19.79 11.44
CA MET A 85 -13.88 -18.85 12.15
C MET A 85 -15.36 -19.20 11.98
N LYS A 86 -15.77 -19.60 10.75
CA LYS A 86 -17.14 -20.05 10.50
C LYS A 86 -17.47 -21.29 11.30
N GLN A 87 -16.58 -22.29 11.34
CA GLN A 87 -16.81 -23.52 12.13
C GLN A 87 -17.01 -23.22 13.62
N ILE A 88 -16.17 -22.38 14.21
CA ILE A 88 -16.29 -21.98 15.63
C ILE A 88 -17.64 -21.31 15.91
N ASN A 89 -18.16 -20.53 14.97
CA ASN A 89 -19.46 -19.84 15.12
C ASN A 89 -20.67 -20.79 14.94
N TYR A 90 -20.50 -21.93 14.27
CA TYR A 90 -21.57 -22.94 14.14
C TYR A 90 -21.62 -23.90 15.34
N ASP A 91 -20.51 -24.07 16.06
CA ASP A 91 -20.41 -24.96 17.24
C ASP A 91 -20.78 -24.25 18.57
N GLN A 92 -21.13 -22.96 18.53
CA GLN A 92 -21.68 -22.19 19.66
C GLN A 92 -23.20 -22.06 19.58
#